data_AF-A0A2N1KJP9-F1
#
_entry.id   AF-A0A2N1KJP9-F1
#
_cell.length_a   1.000
_cell.length_b   1.000
_cell.length_c   1.000
_cell.angle_alpha   90.00
_cell.angle_beta   90.00
_cell.angle_gamma   90.00
#
_symmetry.space_group_name_H-M   'P 1'
#
loop_
_entity.id
_entity.type
_entity.pdbx_description
1 polymer ?
#
loop_
_entity_poly.entity_id
_entity_poly.type
_entity_poly.pdbx_seq_one_letter_code
_entity_poly.pdbx_strand_id
1 'polypeptide(L)' 'MPWRVELVKGWLLDEYQIDGVVLSKQDSSYLWGHCELHVPVQDAAFAEFIIKHEEKNTDTTE' A
#
# COMPACT_ATOMS: atom_id res chain seq x y z
N MET A 1 -2.97 -9.32 -2.70
CA MET A 1 -2.88 -10.20 -1.52
C MET A 1 -2.85 -9.33 -0.26
N PRO A 2 -3.65 -9.61 0.78
CA PRO A 2 -3.81 -8.72 1.94
C PRO A 2 -2.50 -8.40 2.67
N TRP A 3 -1.62 -9.39 2.79
CA TRP A 3 -0.31 -9.24 3.45
C TRP A 3 0.62 -8.24 2.74
N ARG A 4 0.52 -8.08 1.41
CA ARG A 4 1.33 -7.08 0.69
C ARG A 4 0.99 -5.66 1.12
N VAL A 5 -0.29 -5.37 1.37
CA VAL A 5 -0.73 -4.03 1.77
C VAL A 5 -0.28 -3.70 3.19
N GLU A 6 -0.31 -4.68 4.10
CA GLU A 6 0.23 -4.54 5.46
C GLU A 6 1.76 -4.32 5.45
N LEU A 7 2.49 -5.00 4.56
CA LEU A 7 3.93 -4.76 4.39
C LEU A 7 4.21 -3.35 3.87
N VAL A 8 3.47 -2.88 2.87
CA VAL A 8 3.63 -1.51 2.34
C VAL A 8 3.31 -0.48 3.42
N LYS A 9 2.27 -0.71 4.23
CA LYS A 9 1.97 0.14 5.39
C LYS A 9 3.14 0.18 6.37
N GLY A 10 3.68 -0.98 6.76
CA GLY A 10 4.80 -1.05 7.71
C GLY A 10 6.04 -0.34 7.17
N TRP A 11 6.34 -0.52 5.89
CA TRP A 11 7.46 0.14 5.23
C TRP A 11 7.30 1.67 5.14
N LEU A 12 6.10 2.16 4.79
CA LEU A 12 5.80 3.59 4.79
C LEU A 12 5.97 4.22 6.18
N LEU A 13 5.56 3.49 7.22
CA LEU A 13 5.69 3.95 8.59
C LEU A 13 7.16 3.99 9.04
N ASP A 14 7.95 2.96 8.72
CA ASP A 14 9.35 2.85 9.15
C ASP A 14 10.26 3.86 8.44
N GLU A 15 10.23 3.89 7.12
CA GLU A 15 11.17 4.70 6.31
C GLU A 15 10.75 6.17 6.18
N TYR A 16 9.45 6.44 6.12
CA TYR A 16 8.92 7.77 5.79
C TYR A 16 8.09 8.40 6.91
N GLN A 17 7.88 7.70 8.03
CA GLN A 17 7.02 8.13 9.14
C GLN A 17 5.58 8.44 8.70
N ILE A 18 5.10 7.76 7.65
CA ILE A 18 3.73 7.90 7.13
C ILE A 18 2.87 6.79 7.72
N ASP A 19 1.98 7.17 8.64
CA ASP A 19 1.01 6.22 9.21
C ASP A 19 -0.17 5.98 8.25
N GLY A 20 -0.85 4.86 8.40
CA GLY A 20 -1.95 4.47 7.53
C GLY A 20 -2.84 3.37 8.08
N VAL A 21 -4.03 3.26 7.48
CA VAL A 21 -5.03 2.26 7.82
C VAL A 21 -5.30 1.39 6.61
N VAL A 22 -5.22 0.08 6.78
CA VAL A 22 -5.60 -0.89 5.76
C VAL A 22 -7.08 -1.19 5.89
N LEU A 23 -7.84 -0.94 4.83
CA LEU A 23 -9.24 -1.33 4.71
C LEU A 23 -9.33 -2.53 3.78
N SER A 24 -9.74 -3.67 4.32
CA SER A 24 -10.08 -4.84 3.53
C SER A 24 -11.57 -4.78 3.20
N LYS A 25 -11.91 -4.47 1.94
CA LYS A 25 -13.25 -4.71 1.43
C LYS A 25 -13.33 -6.16 0.97
N GLN A 26 -13.36 -7.07 1.95
CA GLN A 26 -13.69 -8.45 1.69
C GLN A 26 -15.21 -8.56 1.61
N ASP A 27 -15.74 -8.52 0.39
CA ASP A 27 -17.14 -8.82 0.18
C ASP A 27 -17.35 -10.32 0.44
N SER A 28 -18.01 -10.65 1.55
CA SER A 28 -18.23 -12.04 1.98
C SER A 28 -18.93 -12.90 0.92
N SER A 29 -19.57 -12.25 -0.07
CA SER A 29 -20.31 -12.87 -1.15
C SER A 29 -19.47 -13.18 -2.40
N TYR A 30 -18.31 -12.53 -2.60
CA TYR A 30 -17.61 -12.59 -3.89
C TYR A 30 -16.18 -13.16 -3.84
N LEU A 31 -15.55 -13.43 -2.69
CA LEU A 31 -14.17 -13.97 -2.59
C LEU A 31 -13.05 -13.11 -3.27
N TRP A 32 -13.39 -12.09 -4.05
CA TRP A 32 -12.49 -11.07 -4.59
C TRP A 32 -12.49 -9.88 -3.62
N GLY A 33 -11.49 -9.84 -2.73
CA GLY A 33 -11.30 -8.74 -1.79
C GLY A 33 -10.24 -7.76 -2.29
N HIS A 34 -10.63 -6.50 -2.52
CA HIS A 34 -9.66 -5.43 -2.72
C HIS A 34 -9.20 -4.92 -1.34
N CYS A 35 -7.88 -4.76 -1.20
CA CYS A 35 -7.28 -4.15 -0.01
C CYS A 35 -6.86 -2.73 -0.39
N GLU A 36 -7.32 -1.75 0.37
CA GLU A 36 -7.01 -0.33 0.18
C GLU A 36 -6.17 0.16 1.34
N LEU A 37 -5.08 0.89 1.06
CA LEU A 37 -4.29 1.59 2.08
C LEU A 37 -4.68 3.06 2.08
N HIS A 38 -5.14 3.55 3.23
CA HIS A 38 -5.50 4.94 3.45
C HIS A 38 -4.43 5.62 4.30
N VAL A 39 -3.95 6.77 3.84
CA VAL A 39 -2.90 7.58 4.50
C VAL A 39 -3.41 9.03 4.69
N PRO A 40 -2.79 9.84 5.56
CA PRO A 40 -3.10 11.26 5.66
C PRO A 40 -3.05 11.95 4.30
N VAL A 41 -4.01 12.86 4.05
CA VAL A 41 -4.14 13.55 2.76
C VAL A 41 -2.87 14.32 2.38
N GLN A 42 -2.15 14.83 3.37
CA GLN A 42 -0.91 15.58 3.21
C GLN A 42 0.21 14.72 2.58
N ASP A 43 0.21 13.42 2.88
CA ASP A 43 1.23 12.47 2.46
C ASP A 43 0.80 11.61 1.26
N ALA A 44 -0.48 11.68 0.88
CA ALA A 44 -1.08 10.81 -0.14
C ALA A 44 -0.35 10.86 -1.49
N ALA A 45 -0.04 12.06 -1.99
CA ALA A 45 0.66 12.21 -3.27
C ALA A 45 2.10 11.68 -3.22
N PHE A 46 2.77 11.85 -2.09
CA PHE A 46 4.14 11.38 -1.89
C PHE A 46 4.20 9.86 -1.74
N ALA A 47 3.31 9.29 -0.92
CA ALA A 47 3.17 7.85 -0.76
C ALA A 47 2.84 7.16 -2.09
N GLU A 48 1.93 7.72 -2.88
CA GLU A 48 1.60 7.19 -4.22
C GLU A 48 2.81 7.20 -5.16
N PHE A 49 3.59 8.30 -5.15
CA PHE A 49 4.79 8.42 -5.97
C PHE A 49 5.84 7.36 -5.63
N ILE A 50 6.14 7.20 -4.34
CA ILE A 50 7.15 6.27 -3.85
C ILE A 50 6.78 4.82 -4.19
N ILE A 51 5.54 4.41 -3.89
CA ILE A 51 5.07 3.04 -4.15
C ILE A 51 5.20 2.72 -5.64
N LYS A 52 4.76 3.63 -6.52
CA LYS A 52 4.85 3.44 -7.98
C LYS A 52 6.28 3.40 -8.50
N HIS A 53 7.21 4.09 -7.85
CA HIS A 53 8.60 4.14 -8.29
C HIS A 53 9.36 2.87 -7.88
N GLU A 54 9.12 2.39 -6.66
CA GLU A 54 9.74 1.15 -6.17
C GLU A 54 9.23 -0.10 -6.91
N GLU A 55 7.94 -0.18 -7.25
CA GLU A 55 7.42 -1.31 -8.05
C GLU A 55 8.15 -1.43 -9.41
N LYS A 56 8.48 -0.30 -10.06
CA LYS A 56 9.19 -0.31 -11.34
C LYS A 56 10.66 -0.72 -11.22
N ASN A 57 11.30 -0.42 -10.08
CA ASN A 57 12.68 -0.83 -9.83
C ASN A 57 12.77 -2.36 -9.69
N THR A 58 11.73 -3.02 -9.16
CA THR A 58 11.70 -4.49 -9.06
C THR A 58 11.50 -5.22 -10.39
N ASP A 59 10.86 -4.59 -11.39
CA ASP A 59 10.63 -5.20 -12.72
C ASP A 59 11.88 -5.18 -13.64
N THR A 60 12.93 -4.44 -13.29
CA THR A 60 14.11 -4.26 -14.16
C THR A 60 15.25 -5.25 -13.87
N THR A 61 15.05 -6.19 -12.94
CA THR A 61 16.08 -7.17 -12.52
C THR A 61 15.78 -8.61 -12.99
N GLU A 62 15.07 -8.76 -14.11
CA GLU A 62 14.86 -10.06 -14.78
C GLU A 62 15.56 -10.13 -16.14
#